data_AF-A0A0C3CWA5-F1
#
_entry.id   AF-A0A0C3CWA5-F1
#
_cell.length_a   1.000
_cell.length_b   1.000
_cell.length_c   1.000
_cell.angle_alpha   90.00
_cell.angle_beta   90.00
_cell.angle_gamma   90.00
#
_symmetry.space_group_name_H-M   'P 1'
#
loop_
_entity.id
_entity.type
_entity.pdbx_description
1 polymer ?
#
loop_
_entity_poly.entity_id
_entity_poly.type
_entity_poly.pdbx_seq_one_letter_code
_entity_poly.pdbx_strand_id
1 'polypeptide(L)'
;TVMSLDDMSTWQGELKKMALYISCSFYNLQSYSSGENNPTTYVERTATALLKRSMFLRDGFDENGKTKNFAHPALKHLIIDFFYTGTYCITQQHADIFYHRIPFQCLTLASTTV
;
A
#
# COMPACT_ATOMS: atom_id res chain seq x y z
N THR A 1 -0.98 3.75 -27.87
CA THR A 1 0.04 4.70 -27.40
C THR A 1 0.76 4.09 -26.23
N VAL A 2 2.02 3.71 -26.43
CA VAL A 2 2.87 3.15 -25.37
C VAL A 2 3.20 4.29 -24.40
N MET A 3 2.82 4.14 -23.13
CA MET A 3 3.11 5.10 -22.06
C MET A 3 4.62 5.21 -21.88
N SER A 4 5.17 6.43 -21.98
CA SER A 4 6.59 6.69 -21.75
C SER A 4 6.94 6.46 -20.28
N LEU A 5 8.11 5.88 -19.99
CA LEU A 5 8.60 5.65 -18.63
C LEU A 5 8.67 6.94 -17.78
N ASP A 6 8.72 8.11 -18.41
CA ASP A 6 8.72 9.40 -17.71
C ASP A 6 7.38 9.72 -17.01
N ASP A 7 6.27 9.12 -17.47
CA ASP A 7 4.97 9.20 -16.80
C ASP A 7 4.88 8.29 -15.56
N MET A 8 5.90 7.50 -15.23
CA MET A 8 5.96 6.75 -13.96
C MET A 8 6.45 7.62 -12.78
N SER A 9 6.75 8.90 -13.03
CA SER A 9 6.97 9.96 -12.02
C SER A 9 5.67 10.62 -11.53
N THR A 10 4.52 10.12 -12.00
CA THR A 10 3.16 10.60 -11.68
C THR A 10 2.65 10.02 -10.37
N TRP A 11 1.54 10.55 -9.84
CA TRP A 11 0.80 10.17 -8.62
C TRP A 11 0.86 8.69 -8.16
N GLN A 12 1.06 7.74 -9.07
CA GLN A 12 1.33 6.33 -8.76
C GLN A 12 2.58 6.13 -7.87
N GLY A 13 3.63 6.92 -8.10
CA GLY A 13 4.84 6.91 -7.27
C GLY A 13 4.55 7.38 -5.84
N GLU A 14 3.74 8.42 -5.69
CA GLU A 14 3.31 8.92 -4.39
C GLU A 14 2.38 7.92 -3.69
N LEU A 15 1.48 7.26 -4.43
CA LEU A 15 0.65 6.18 -3.89
C LEU A 15 1.51 5.03 -3.35
N LYS A 16 2.55 4.62 -4.09
CA LYS A 16 3.48 3.57 -3.65
C LYS A 16 4.28 3.98 -2.41
N LYS A 17 4.78 5.21 -2.35
CA LYS A 17 5.50 5.74 -1.17
C LYS A 17 4.61 5.76 0.07
N MET A 18 3.37 6.22 -0.08
CA MET A 18 2.39 6.25 1.00
C MET A 18 1.99 4.84 1.45
N ALA A 19 1.76 3.93 0.51
CA ALA A 19 1.48 2.52 0.80
C ALA A 19 2.60 1.87 1.61
N LEU A 20 3.86 2.13 1.23
CA LEU A 20 5.04 1.66 1.95
C LEU A 20 5.09 2.21 3.37
N TYR A 21 4.92 3.53 3.55
CA TYR A 21 4.94 4.17 4.86
C TYR A 21 3.87 3.59 5.80
N ILE A 22 2.63 3.50 5.31
CA ILE A 22 1.51 2.97 6.11
C ILE A 22 1.72 1.51 6.44
N SER A 23 2.16 0.68 5.48
CA SER A 23 2.42 -0.74 5.71
C SER A 23 3.55 -0.95 6.73
N CYS A 24 4.64 -0.19 6.64
CA CYS A 24 5.72 -0.23 7.62
C CYS A 24 5.22 0.12 9.04
N SER A 25 4.40 1.16 9.17
CA SER A 25 3.79 1.53 10.45
C SER A 25 2.86 0.43 10.99
N PHE A 26 1.99 -0.11 10.12
CA PHE A 26 0.98 -1.11 10.49
C PHE A 26 1.55 -2.43 10.98
N TYR A 27 2.62 -2.89 10.34
CA TYR A 27 3.29 -4.14 10.68
C TYR A 27 4.53 -3.93 11.56
N ASN A 28 4.79 -2.69 12.00
CA ASN A 28 6.00 -2.30 12.71
C ASN A 28 7.27 -2.84 12.01
N LEU A 29 7.30 -2.74 10.68
CA LEU A 29 8.47 -3.08 9.89
C LEU A 29 9.48 -1.97 10.19
N GLN A 30 10.43 -2.24 11.07
CA GLN A 30 11.54 -1.31 11.28
C GLN A 30 12.18 -1.06 9.90
N SER A 31 12.42 0.22 9.59
CA SER A 31 13.36 0.56 8.53
C SER A 31 14.65 -0.17 8.88
N TYR A 32 15.12 -1.03 7.98
CA TYR A 32 16.35 -1.79 8.17
C TYR A 32 17.43 -0.88 8.76
N SER A 33 17.72 -1.05 10.05
CA SER A 33 18.76 -0.30 10.71
C SER A 33 20.06 -1.02 10.35
N SER A 34 21.07 -0.24 9.96
CA SER A 34 22.36 -0.70 9.43
C SER A 34 23.15 -1.67 10.33
N GLY A 35 22.59 -2.12 11.47
CA GLY A 35 23.20 -3.04 12.43
C GLY A 35 22.85 -4.52 12.25
N GLU A 36 21.92 -4.91 11.37
CA GLU A 36 21.74 -6.32 10.99
C GLU A 36 22.69 -6.68 9.83
N ASN A 37 23.33 -7.86 9.91
CA ASN A 37 24.46 -8.20 9.05
C ASN A 37 24.07 -8.63 7.62
N ASN A 38 22.77 -8.75 7.31
CA ASN A 38 22.29 -9.06 5.96
C ASN A 38 20.81 -8.66 5.77
N PRO A 39 20.48 -7.76 4.82
CA PRO A 39 19.10 -7.31 4.57
C PRO A 39 18.17 -8.45 4.13
N THR A 40 18.71 -9.47 3.47
CA THR A 40 17.95 -10.65 3.02
C THR A 40 17.40 -11.41 4.21
N THR A 41 18.22 -11.63 5.24
CA THR A 41 17.84 -12.39 6.44
C THR A 41 16.78 -11.65 7.26
N TYR A 42 16.83 -10.31 7.30
CA TYR A 42 15.78 -9.50 7.93
C TYR A 42 14.44 -9.68 7.21
N VAL A 43 14.43 -9.57 5.88
CA VAL A 43 13.23 -9.72 5.06
C VAL A 43 12.64 -11.11 5.23
N GLU A 44 13.46 -12.16 5.13
CA GLU A 44 13.02 -13.55 5.31
C GLU A 44 12.40 -13.79 6.69
N ARG A 45 13.06 -13.33 7.76
CA ARG A 45 12.56 -13.46 9.14
C ARG A 45 11.23 -12.74 9.32
N THR A 46 11.13 -11.53 8.80
CA THR A 46 9.95 -10.68 8.91
C THR A 46 8.77 -11.25 8.11
N ALA A 47 9.01 -11.65 6.86
CA ALA A 47 8.02 -12.33 6.02
C ALA A 47 7.53 -13.62 6.67
N THR A 48 8.45 -14.44 7.19
CA THR A 48 8.10 -15.69 7.90
C THR A 48 7.24 -15.41 9.14
N ALA A 49 7.56 -14.38 9.92
CA ALA A 49 6.78 -13.99 11.09
C ALA A 49 5.36 -13.52 10.72
N LEU A 50 5.24 -12.71 9.66
CA LEU A 50 3.96 -12.24 9.15
C LEU A 50 3.10 -13.40 8.62
N LEU A 51 3.69 -14.30 7.84
CA LEU A 51 3.02 -15.47 7.28
C LEU A 51 2.56 -16.44 8.38
N LYS A 52 3.47 -16.82 9.30
CA LYS A 52 3.17 -17.77 10.39
C LYS A 52 2.04 -17.29 11.29
N ARG A 53 1.97 -15.99 11.55
CA ARG A 53 0.93 -15.40 12.41
C ARG A 53 -0.30 -14.96 11.64
N SER A 54 -0.33 -15.15 10.32
CA SER A 54 -1.38 -14.60 9.45
C SER A 54 -1.63 -13.11 9.71
N MET A 55 -0.59 -12.36 10.10
CA MET A 55 -0.74 -10.95 10.49
C MET A 55 -1.17 -10.09 9.31
N PHE A 56 -0.85 -10.51 8.09
CA PHE A 56 -1.33 -9.92 6.85
C PHE A 56 -2.84 -10.10 6.64
N LEU A 57 -3.46 -11.09 7.30
CA LEU A 57 -4.91 -11.35 7.29
C LEU A 57 -5.58 -10.67 8.47
N ARG A 58 -5.28 -9.40 8.74
CA ARG A 58 -5.66 -8.72 9.98
C ARG A 58 -7.18 -8.66 10.24
N ASP A 59 -8.01 -8.80 9.20
CA ASP A 59 -9.48 -8.91 9.29
C ASP A 59 -10.04 -10.28 8.90
N GLY A 60 -9.16 -11.27 8.79
CA GLY A 60 -9.50 -12.68 8.63
C GLY A 60 -10.21 -13.02 7.32
N PHE A 61 -11.10 -14.00 7.43
CA PHE A 61 -11.87 -14.53 6.32
C PHE A 61 -13.33 -14.05 6.40
N ASP A 62 -14.00 -13.95 5.26
CA ASP A 62 -15.43 -13.77 5.19
C ASP A 62 -16.19 -15.04 5.55
N GLU A 63 -17.52 -14.92 5.55
CA GLU A 63 -18.45 -16.02 5.81
C GLU A 63 -18.27 -17.21 4.85
N ASN A 64 -17.62 -16.99 3.69
CA ASN A 64 -17.32 -18.00 2.69
C ASN A 64 -15.88 -18.53 2.80
N GLY A 65 -15.14 -18.17 3.85
CA GLY A 65 -13.75 -18.58 4.03
C GLY A 65 -12.77 -17.93 3.07
N LYS A 66 -13.12 -16.80 2.43
CA LYS A 66 -12.23 -16.02 1.56
C LYS A 66 -11.58 -14.89 2.33
N THR A 67 -10.32 -14.58 2.03
CA THR A 67 -9.60 -13.51 2.72
C THR A 67 -10.25 -12.15 2.43
N LYS A 68 -10.51 -11.36 3.47
CA LYS A 68 -11.05 -10.00 3.33
C LYS A 68 -9.93 -9.00 2.99
N ASN A 69 -9.27 -9.19 1.85
CA ASN A 69 -8.12 -8.38 1.45
C ASN A 69 -8.43 -6.88 1.41
N PHE A 70 -9.68 -6.51 1.07
CA PHE A 70 -10.13 -5.12 1.02
C PHE A 70 -10.55 -4.53 2.38
N ALA A 71 -10.70 -5.36 3.43
CA ALA A 71 -11.02 -4.86 4.76
C ALA A 71 -9.79 -4.36 5.51
N HIS A 72 -8.58 -4.71 5.05
CA HIS A 72 -7.34 -4.46 5.76
C HIS A 72 -7.22 -2.97 6.16
N PRO A 73 -7.00 -2.63 7.46
CA PRO A 73 -7.15 -1.25 7.88
C PRO A 73 -6.04 -0.34 7.34
N ALA A 74 -4.90 -0.92 6.93
CA ALA A 74 -3.86 -0.19 6.20
C ALA A 74 -4.33 0.26 4.81
N LEU A 75 -5.12 -0.56 4.10
CA LEU A 75 -5.67 -0.19 2.79
C LEU A 75 -6.71 0.92 2.96
N LYS A 76 -7.55 0.84 4.00
CA LYS A 76 -8.48 1.91 4.36
C LYS A 76 -7.75 3.22 4.65
N HIS A 77 -6.68 3.19 5.47
CA HIS A 77 -5.89 4.39 5.75
C HIS A 77 -5.22 4.93 4.48
N LEU A 78 -4.63 4.06 3.65
CA LEU A 78 -4.00 4.45 2.39
C LEU A 78 -4.99 5.17 1.47
N ILE A 79 -6.20 4.65 1.33
CA ILE A 79 -7.24 5.29 0.52
C ILE A 79 -7.61 6.66 1.11
N ILE A 80 -7.84 6.74 2.42
CA ILE A 80 -8.22 8.00 3.06
C ILE A 80 -7.12 9.05 2.89
N ASP A 81 -5.87 8.70 3.18
CA ASP A 81 -4.73 9.61 3.10
C ASP A 81 -4.42 10.01 1.66
N PHE A 82 -4.40 9.06 0.72
CA PHE A 82 -4.05 9.38 -0.65
C PHE A 82 -5.10 10.23 -1.37
N PHE A 83 -6.38 9.98 -1.07
CA PHE A 83 -7.48 10.64 -1.77
C PHE A 83 -7.96 11.93 -1.10
N TYR A 84 -7.90 12.01 0.23
CA TYR A 84 -8.66 13.02 0.95
C TYR A 84 -7.84 13.82 1.97
N THR A 85 -6.95 13.20 2.74
CA THR A 85 -6.39 13.82 3.96
C THR A 85 -4.87 13.96 4.00
N GLY A 86 -4.14 13.23 3.17
CA GLY A 86 -2.68 13.20 3.17
C GLY A 86 -2.04 14.44 2.55
N THR A 87 -0.73 14.62 2.79
CA THR A 87 0.06 15.73 2.24
C THR A 87 0.09 15.72 0.72
N TYR A 88 0.05 14.52 0.13
CA TYR A 88 -0.20 14.32 -1.29
C TYR A 88 -1.64 13.82 -1.47
N CYS A 89 -2.55 14.78 -1.63
CA CYS A 89 -3.97 14.53 -1.83
C CYS A 89 -4.31 14.63 -3.33
N ILE A 90 -4.60 13.50 -3.98
CA ILE A 90 -4.78 13.49 -5.45
C ILE A 90 -5.99 14.30 -5.91
N THR A 91 -7.02 14.44 -5.06
CA THR A 91 -8.20 15.28 -5.35
C THR A 91 -7.85 16.76 -5.46
N GLN A 92 -6.78 17.19 -4.79
CA GLN A 92 -6.27 18.56 -4.84
C GLN A 92 -5.21 18.74 -5.93
N GLN A 93 -4.32 17.76 -6.07
CA GLN A 93 -3.17 17.83 -6.99
C GLN A 93 -3.57 17.55 -8.46
N HIS A 94 -4.58 16.71 -8.67
CA HIS A 94 -5.01 16.24 -10.00
C HIS A 94 -6.54 16.10 -10.07
N ALA A 95 -7.26 17.18 -9.75
CA ALA A 95 -8.72 17.21 -9.71
C ALA A 95 -9.35 16.75 -11.04
N ASP A 96 -8.79 17.19 -12.17
CA ASP A 96 -9.22 16.83 -13.52
C ASP A 96 -9.18 15.32 -13.77
N ILE A 97 -8.10 14.66 -13.37
CA ILE A 97 -7.93 13.21 -13.47
C ILE A 97 -8.89 12.50 -12.51
N PHE A 98 -9.02 13.00 -11.29
CA PHE A 98 -9.90 12.43 -10.28
C PHE A 98 -11.37 12.43 -10.72
N TYR A 99 -11.87 13.54 -11.26
CA TYR A 99 -13.25 13.66 -11.74
C TYR A 99 -13.58 12.74 -12.91
N HIS A 100 -12.60 12.36 -13.74
CA HIS A 100 -12.85 11.64 -14.99
C HIS A 100 -12.43 10.17 -14.98
N ARG A 101 -11.53 9.75 -14.09
CA ARG A 101 -10.87 8.44 -14.21
C ARG A 101 -10.78 7.58 -12.96
N ILE A 102 -11.09 8.09 -11.76
CA ILE A 102 -10.69 7.38 -10.54
C ILE A 102 -11.86 7.07 -9.61
N PRO A 103 -12.30 5.81 -9.61
CA PRO A 103 -12.24 5.02 -8.37
C PRO A 103 -11.54 3.66 -8.52
N PHE A 104 -11.73 2.97 -9.65
CA PHE A 104 -11.35 1.54 -9.76
C PHE A 104 -9.86 1.29 -10.01
N GLN A 105 -9.19 2.12 -10.83
CA GLN A 105 -7.79 1.89 -11.20
C GLN A 105 -6.86 2.04 -10.00
N CYS A 106 -7.09 3.06 -9.18
CA CYS A 106 -6.30 3.26 -7.97
C CYS A 106 -6.63 2.28 -6.86
N LEU A 107 -7.90 1.88 -6.72
CA LEU A 107 -8.27 0.83 -5.78
C LEU A 107 -7.56 -0.48 -6.13
N THR A 108 -7.52 -0.82 -7.42
CA THR A 108 -6.78 -1.97 -7.95
C THR A 108 -5.29 -1.83 -7.64
N LEU A 109 -4.68 -0.67 -7.95
CA LEU A 109 -3.26 -0.45 -7.70
C LEU A 109 -2.92 -0.53 -6.20
N ALA A 110 -3.69 0.15 -5.36
CA ALA A 110 -3.52 0.14 -3.90
C ALA A 110 -3.65 -1.29 -3.34
N SER A 111 -4.59 -2.09 -3.87
CA SER A 111 -4.75 -3.49 -3.48
C SER A 111 -3.61 -4.41 -3.95
N THR A 112 -2.86 -4.04 -4.98
CA THR A 112 -1.66 -4.79 -5.41
C THR A 112 -0.38 -4.35 -4.69
N THR A 113 -0.40 -3.21 -4.01
CA THR A 113 0.76 -2.67 -3.28
C THR A 113 0.79 -3.00 -1.80
N VAL A 114 -0.32 -3.53 -1.25
CA VAL A 114 -0.47 -4.02 0.12
C VAL A 114 -0.49 -5.54 0.08
#